data_AF-A0A167TNR5-F1
#
_entry.id   AF-A0A167TNR5-F1
#
_cell.length_a   1.000
_cell.length_b   1.000
_cell.length_c   1.000
_cell.angle_alpha   90.00
_cell.angle_beta   90.00
_cell.angle_gamma   90.00
#
_symmetry.space_group_name_H-M   'P 1'
#
loop_
_entity.id
_entity.type
_entity.pdbx_description
1 polymer ?
#
loop_
_entity_poly.entity_id
_entity_poly.type
_entity_poly.pdbx_seq_one_letter_code
_entity_poly.pdbx_strand_id
1 'polypeptide(L)'
;MIFAGDFAQLAPVTGTPLYSRSVGTQKKFKTSLKDQEEAIGMALWHLTTVVVMLTKNMRQKAQTPDDDQLRKTLENMRYKSCTDVDIAYLKMRVAGRGLNSPKLAQKECRNVPVITAHNLQKDHINLMGAHRFARETGQQITSFYLVDSFRGGTTQDMTLKAARARNKKVVDGKHFSNCIPPEQQEIIWSLEPKYTNHKAGRLDLCVVTECCMTNSANTVVVGWSADGDLANRPTLNTLFVELLEGLPLNVVPLVKRSDPVEVVLLNGNHLCITRKQVPVLSQGQNRDRNPVDLQNCATYRGFYVALSRSTMSDGLIILSDFQKTHIRYKAAELEILSEITRLRHEGQLPDHINGHHRNTLIRQYQLWKGQYRSGYKSDY
;
A
#
# COMPACT_ATOMS: atom_id res chain seq x y z
N MET A 1 -9.96 14.79 -19.33
CA MET A 1 -9.24 14.10 -18.23
C MET A 1 -10.21 13.13 -17.58
N ILE A 2 -9.83 11.86 -17.42
CA ILE A 2 -10.68 10.84 -16.78
C ILE A 2 -9.97 10.40 -15.51
N PHE A 3 -10.63 10.55 -14.37
CA PHE A 3 -10.15 10.05 -13.09
C PHE A 3 -10.90 8.77 -12.73
N ALA A 4 -10.18 7.74 -12.29
CA ALA A 4 -10.74 6.50 -11.79
C ALA A 4 -10.06 6.15 -10.47
N GLY A 5 -10.85 5.81 -9.45
CA GLY A 5 -10.35 5.47 -8.14
C GLY A 5 -11.46 5.36 -7.11
N ASP A 6 -11.07 4.99 -5.89
CA ASP A 6 -11.98 4.87 -4.76
C ASP A 6 -11.42 5.63 -3.54
N PHE A 7 -12.16 6.63 -3.09
CA PHE A 7 -11.76 7.55 -2.01
C PHE A 7 -11.75 6.91 -0.62
N ALA A 8 -12.33 5.71 -0.48
CA ALA A 8 -12.21 4.91 0.73
C ALA A 8 -10.87 4.15 0.81
N GLN A 9 -10.12 4.07 -0.28
CA GLN A 9 -8.77 3.50 -0.29
C GLN A 9 -7.75 4.42 0.38
N LEU A 10 -6.52 3.93 0.50
CA LEU A 10 -5.41 4.63 1.17
C LEU A 10 -5.20 6.03 0.56
N ALA A 11 -4.90 6.99 1.44
CA ALA A 11 -4.46 8.30 1.00
C ALA A 11 -3.10 8.19 0.27
N PRO A 12 -2.72 9.19 -0.55
CA PRO A 12 -1.36 9.28 -1.07
C PRO A 12 -0.34 9.17 0.07
N VAL A 13 0.73 8.40 -0.16
CA VAL A 13 1.82 8.21 0.81
C VAL A 13 2.59 9.51 1.02
N THR A 14 2.68 10.33 -0.03
CA THR A 14 3.34 11.63 -0.02
C THR A 14 2.43 12.69 -0.62
N GLY A 15 2.36 13.85 0.04
CA GLY A 15 1.50 14.96 -0.39
C GLY A 15 0.09 14.89 0.19
N THR A 16 -0.68 15.94 -0.06
CA THR A 16 -2.04 16.07 0.49
C THR A 16 -3.07 15.59 -0.54
N PRO A 17 -4.10 14.81 -0.16
CA PRO A 17 -5.17 14.49 -1.09
C PRO A 17 -5.86 15.77 -1.59
N LEU A 18 -6.08 15.88 -2.91
CA LEU A 18 -6.68 17.07 -3.54
C LEU A 18 -8.11 17.39 -3.08
N TYR A 19 -8.79 16.41 -2.48
CA TYR A 19 -10.11 16.56 -1.86
C TYR A 19 -10.05 16.93 -0.36
N SER A 20 -8.85 17.13 0.19
CA SER A 20 -8.68 17.57 1.57
C SER A 20 -9.02 19.05 1.69
N ARG A 21 -9.73 19.42 2.76
CA ARG A 21 -10.04 20.82 3.10
C ARG A 21 -8.82 21.62 3.56
N SER A 22 -7.69 20.95 3.78
CA SER A 22 -6.44 21.56 4.25
C SER A 22 -5.56 22.11 3.13
N VAL A 23 -5.85 21.78 1.86
CA VAL A 23 -5.08 22.29 0.72
C VAL A 23 -5.51 23.72 0.44
N GLY A 24 -4.55 24.65 0.30
CA GLY A 24 -4.81 26.04 -0.06
C GLY A 24 -5.38 26.95 1.05
N THR A 25 -5.85 26.41 2.18
CA THR A 25 -6.46 27.20 3.28
C THR A 25 -5.44 27.86 4.21
N GLN A 26 -4.19 27.40 4.22
CA GLN A 26 -3.11 27.98 5.03
C GLN A 26 -2.37 29.05 4.24
N LYS A 27 -2.64 30.34 4.51
CA LYS A 27 -1.86 31.48 3.99
C LYS A 27 -0.45 31.47 4.62
N LYS A 28 0.46 30.69 4.04
CA LYS A 28 1.89 30.74 4.41
C LYS A 28 2.53 31.95 3.73
N PHE A 29 3.32 32.72 4.48
CA PHE A 29 4.05 33.90 3.97
C PHE A 29 5.03 33.60 2.81
N LYS A 30 5.46 32.33 2.67
CA LYS A 30 6.17 31.81 1.50
C LYS A 30 5.56 30.47 1.10
N THR A 31 4.87 30.42 -0.03
CA THR A 31 4.38 29.18 -0.62
C THR A 31 5.52 28.47 -1.34
N SER A 32 5.75 27.20 -1.01
CA SER A 32 6.67 26.37 -1.80
C SER A 32 6.06 26.06 -3.17
N LEU A 33 6.90 25.73 -4.17
CA LEU A 33 6.41 25.27 -5.48
C LEU A 33 5.40 24.11 -5.34
N LYS A 34 5.69 23.17 -4.43
CA LYS A 34 4.81 22.05 -4.13
C LYS A 34 3.45 22.49 -3.58
N ASP A 35 3.40 23.48 -2.68
CA ASP A 35 2.13 24.01 -2.17
C ASP A 35 1.31 24.67 -3.29
N GLN A 36 1.97 25.34 -4.24
CA GLN A 36 1.31 25.95 -5.41
C GLN A 36 0.75 24.89 -6.36
N GLU A 37 1.52 23.85 -6.65
CA GLU A 37 1.07 22.70 -7.45
C GLU A 37 -0.13 21.98 -6.81
N GLU A 38 -0.11 21.76 -5.49
CA GLU A 38 -1.24 21.18 -4.76
C GLU A 38 -2.50 22.07 -4.86
N ALA A 39 -2.35 23.39 -4.75
CA ALA A 39 -3.46 24.34 -4.89
C ALA A 39 -4.05 24.38 -6.31
N ILE A 40 -3.19 24.37 -7.35
CA ILE A 40 -3.62 24.29 -8.76
C ILE A 40 -4.34 22.95 -9.00
N GLY A 41 -3.78 21.85 -8.50
CA GLY A 41 -4.40 20.52 -8.59
C GLY A 41 -5.78 20.48 -7.95
N MET A 42 -5.96 21.13 -6.79
CA MET A 42 -7.26 21.26 -6.13
C MET A 42 -8.24 22.10 -6.97
N ALA A 43 -7.81 23.22 -7.54
CA ALA A 43 -8.67 24.05 -8.40
C ALA A 43 -9.15 23.25 -9.64
N LEU A 44 -8.26 22.51 -10.30
CA LEU A 44 -8.60 21.62 -11.41
C LEU A 44 -9.56 20.50 -10.98
N TRP A 45 -9.37 19.95 -9.79
CA TRP A 45 -10.28 18.95 -9.22
C TRP A 45 -11.71 19.49 -9.05
N HIS A 46 -11.87 20.76 -8.63
CA HIS A 46 -13.18 21.41 -8.49
C HIS A 46 -13.89 21.74 -9.82
N LEU A 47 -13.17 21.74 -10.93
CA LEU A 47 -13.76 21.83 -12.28
C LEU A 47 -14.40 20.51 -12.74
N THR A 48 -14.14 19.41 -12.03
CA THR A 48 -14.77 18.11 -12.35
C THR A 48 -16.22 18.10 -11.87
N THR A 49 -17.15 18.21 -12.83
CA THR A 49 -18.60 18.27 -12.63
C THR A 49 -19.32 16.96 -12.94
N VAL A 50 -18.73 16.10 -13.79
CA VAL A 50 -19.28 14.79 -14.15
C VAL A 50 -18.64 13.74 -13.26
N VAL A 51 -19.47 12.99 -12.55
CA VAL A 51 -19.05 11.89 -11.66
C VAL A 51 -19.94 10.70 -11.94
N VAL A 52 -19.35 9.52 -12.06
CA VAL A 52 -20.10 8.26 -12.20
C VAL A 52 -19.64 7.33 -11.11
N MET A 53 -20.57 6.91 -10.24
CA MET A 53 -20.32 5.91 -9.21
C MET A 53 -20.80 4.54 -9.66
N LEU A 54 -19.90 3.56 -9.65
CA LEU A 54 -20.25 2.17 -9.86
C LEU A 54 -20.70 1.56 -8.53
N THR A 55 -21.92 1.00 -8.51
CA THR A 55 -22.54 0.43 -7.30
C THR A 55 -22.49 -1.08 -7.24
N LYS A 56 -22.40 -1.77 -8.39
CA LYS A 56 -22.36 -3.23 -8.45
C LYS A 56 -20.99 -3.76 -8.03
N ASN A 57 -20.94 -4.46 -6.90
CA ASN A 57 -19.72 -5.14 -6.43
C ASN A 57 -19.48 -6.40 -7.28
N MET A 58 -18.38 -6.42 -8.03
CA MET A 58 -18.01 -7.55 -8.90
C MET A 58 -17.00 -8.51 -8.24
N ARG A 59 -16.49 -8.17 -7.04
CA ARG A 59 -15.49 -8.95 -6.30
C ARG A 59 -16.14 -10.01 -5.41
N GLN A 60 -17.20 -9.64 -4.70
CA GLN A 60 -17.95 -10.53 -3.80
C GLN A 60 -19.21 -11.04 -4.52
N LYS A 61 -19.03 -12.06 -5.36
CA LYS A 61 -20.13 -12.61 -6.19
C LYS A 61 -21.06 -13.52 -5.39
N ALA A 62 -20.56 -14.16 -4.33
CA ALA A 62 -21.35 -15.02 -3.47
C ALA A 62 -22.47 -14.23 -2.76
N GLN A 63 -23.62 -14.87 -2.60
CA GLN A 63 -24.87 -14.29 -2.09
C GLN A 63 -25.35 -15.02 -0.82
N THR A 64 -24.42 -15.53 0.00
CA THR A 64 -24.82 -16.11 1.30
C THR A 64 -25.23 -14.99 2.26
N PRO A 65 -26.03 -15.27 3.31
CA PRO A 65 -26.38 -14.28 4.32
C PRO A 65 -25.15 -13.62 4.98
N ASP A 66 -24.07 -14.39 5.17
CA ASP A 66 -22.82 -13.91 5.73
C ASP A 66 -22.03 -13.03 4.73
N ASP A 67 -22.09 -13.33 3.43
CA ASP A 67 -21.52 -12.48 2.38
C ASP A 67 -22.26 -11.15 2.25
N ASP A 68 -23.59 -11.17 2.38
CA ASP A 68 -24.41 -9.98 2.38
C ASP A 68 -24.11 -9.11 3.60
N GLN A 69 -23.93 -9.72 4.77
CA GLN A 69 -23.49 -9.03 5.98
C GLN A 69 -22.08 -8.43 5.81
N LEU A 70 -21.13 -9.17 5.20
CA LEU A 70 -19.82 -8.64 4.88
C LEU A 70 -19.90 -7.43 3.94
N ARG A 71 -20.72 -7.51 2.89
CA ARG A 71 -20.89 -6.43 1.91
C ARG A 71 -21.46 -5.18 2.56
N LYS A 72 -22.49 -5.34 3.39
CA LYS A 72 -23.11 -4.27 4.17
C LYS A 72 -22.13 -3.64 5.16
N THR A 73 -21.37 -4.47 5.88
CA THR A 73 -20.32 -3.98 6.80
C THR A 73 -19.24 -3.21 6.07
N LEU A 74 -18.79 -3.65 4.89
CA LEU A 74 -17.80 -2.94 4.08
C LEU A 74 -18.34 -1.63 3.53
N GLU A 75 -19.59 -1.60 3.07
CA GLU A 75 -20.25 -0.37 2.62
C GLU A 75 -20.39 0.64 3.77
N ASN A 76 -20.87 0.18 4.93
CA ASN A 76 -20.90 0.99 6.14
C ASN A 76 -19.51 1.47 6.55
N MET A 77 -18.47 0.65 6.41
CA MET A 77 -17.10 1.06 6.70
C MET A 77 -16.58 2.11 5.72
N ARG A 78 -16.95 1.99 4.44
CA ARG A 78 -16.63 2.94 3.35
C ARG A 78 -17.15 4.34 3.70
N TYR A 79 -18.41 4.41 4.15
CA TYR A 79 -19.10 5.64 4.58
C TYR A 79 -18.91 5.97 6.06
N LYS A 80 -18.14 5.12 6.73
CA LYS A 80 -17.83 5.21 8.14
C LYS A 80 -19.06 5.35 9.04
N SER A 81 -20.06 4.55 8.73
CA SER A 81 -21.33 4.35 9.41
C SER A 81 -21.44 2.95 10.00
N CYS A 82 -20.31 2.31 10.35
CA CYS A 82 -20.32 0.98 10.99
C CYS A 82 -21.18 1.00 12.27
N THR A 83 -22.13 0.09 12.31
CA THR A 83 -23.04 -0.15 13.42
C THR A 83 -22.43 -1.14 14.41
N ASP A 84 -23.03 -1.28 15.59
CA ASP A 84 -22.60 -2.31 16.56
C ASP A 84 -22.78 -3.73 16.02
N VAL A 85 -23.76 -3.95 15.14
CA VAL A 85 -23.96 -5.22 14.43
C VAL A 85 -22.79 -5.51 13.50
N ASP A 86 -22.30 -4.51 12.77
CA ASP A 86 -21.13 -4.66 11.89
C ASP A 86 -19.87 -5.02 12.68
N ILE A 87 -19.68 -4.41 13.85
CA ILE A 87 -18.52 -4.66 14.72
C ILE A 87 -18.63 -6.06 15.35
N ALA A 88 -19.81 -6.45 15.83
CA ALA A 88 -20.04 -7.78 16.38
C ALA A 88 -19.78 -8.88 15.33
N TYR A 89 -20.23 -8.64 14.09
CA TYR A 89 -19.94 -9.51 12.97
C TYR A 89 -18.42 -9.63 12.70
N LEU A 90 -17.68 -8.52 12.64
CA LEU A 90 -16.22 -8.58 12.46
C LEU A 90 -15.53 -9.29 13.62
N LYS A 91 -15.99 -9.11 14.87
CA LYS A 91 -15.47 -9.82 16.05
C LYS A 91 -15.67 -11.34 15.96
N MET A 92 -16.76 -11.81 15.34
CA MET A 92 -16.96 -13.23 15.07
C MET A 92 -15.91 -13.80 14.09
N ARG A 93 -15.34 -12.97 13.23
CA ARG A 93 -14.29 -13.35 12.27
C ARG A 93 -12.87 -13.27 12.85
N VAL A 94 -12.73 -12.95 14.15
CA VAL A 94 -11.43 -12.98 14.84
C VAL A 94 -11.02 -14.43 15.11
N ALA A 95 -9.76 -14.74 14.79
CA ALA A 95 -9.18 -16.05 14.99
C ALA A 95 -9.18 -16.41 16.47
N GLY A 96 -9.62 -17.63 16.79
CA GLY A 96 -9.82 -18.04 18.17
C GLY A 96 -9.77 -19.56 18.37
N ARG A 97 -9.88 -19.97 19.63
CA ARG A 97 -9.97 -21.38 20.03
C ARG A 97 -11.41 -21.91 20.08
N GLY A 98 -12.40 -21.07 19.78
CA GLY A 98 -13.81 -21.46 19.77
C GLY A 98 -14.12 -22.46 18.65
N LEU A 99 -15.24 -23.17 18.79
CA LEU A 99 -15.65 -24.19 17.82
C LEU A 99 -15.95 -23.57 16.44
N ASN A 100 -16.55 -22.38 16.42
CA ASN A 100 -16.98 -21.65 15.21
C ASN A 100 -16.03 -20.50 14.83
N SER A 101 -14.96 -20.26 15.58
CA SER A 101 -14.00 -19.20 15.23
C SER A 101 -13.05 -19.69 14.13
N PRO A 102 -12.69 -18.83 13.17
CA PRO A 102 -11.76 -19.20 12.12
C PRO A 102 -10.40 -19.61 12.70
N LYS A 103 -9.82 -20.67 12.14
CA LYS A 103 -8.56 -21.26 12.64
C LYS A 103 -7.45 -21.03 11.64
N LEU A 104 -6.47 -20.21 12.01
CA LEU A 104 -5.28 -19.98 11.18
C LEU A 104 -4.45 -21.26 10.95
N ALA A 105 -4.54 -22.22 11.87
CA ALA A 105 -3.82 -23.50 11.78
C ALA A 105 -4.39 -24.46 10.72
N GLN A 106 -5.53 -24.14 10.09
CA GLN A 106 -6.09 -24.90 8.99
C GLN A 106 -5.10 -25.00 7.81
N LYS A 107 -5.09 -26.15 7.14
CA LYS A 107 -4.15 -26.43 6.02
C LYS A 107 -4.33 -25.42 4.89
N GLU A 108 -5.58 -25.00 4.69
CA GLU A 108 -6.03 -24.05 3.69
C GLU A 108 -5.51 -22.63 3.96
N CYS A 109 -5.17 -22.31 5.21
CA CYS A 109 -4.67 -20.99 5.62
C CYS A 109 -3.13 -20.96 5.77
N ARG A 110 -2.46 -22.11 5.67
CA ARG A 110 -1.06 -22.27 6.07
C ARG A 110 -0.11 -21.44 5.21
N ASN A 111 -0.27 -21.46 3.90
CA ASN A 111 0.56 -20.72 2.94
C ASN A 111 -0.16 -19.53 2.33
N VAL A 112 -1.20 -19.03 2.98
CA VAL A 112 -1.94 -17.85 2.52
C VAL A 112 -1.24 -16.59 3.00
N PRO A 113 -0.95 -15.61 2.12
CA PRO A 113 -0.23 -14.43 2.56
C PRO A 113 -1.11 -13.52 3.41
N VAL A 114 -0.50 -12.96 4.46
CA VAL A 114 -1.16 -12.17 5.50
C VAL A 114 -1.05 -10.68 5.19
N ILE A 115 -2.15 -9.95 5.31
CA ILE A 115 -2.13 -8.48 5.19
C ILE A 115 -1.81 -7.89 6.57
N THR A 116 -0.76 -7.05 6.65
CA THR A 116 -0.39 -6.33 7.86
C THR A 116 -0.35 -4.82 7.62
N ALA A 117 -0.49 -4.03 8.69
CA ALA A 117 -0.43 -2.57 8.59
C ALA A 117 0.99 -2.04 8.33
N HIS A 118 1.99 -2.67 8.92
CA HIS A 118 3.39 -2.26 8.79
C HIS A 118 4.24 -3.27 8.02
N ASN A 119 5.19 -2.75 7.25
CA ASN A 119 6.18 -3.57 6.54
C ASN A 119 7.03 -4.41 7.49
N LEU A 120 7.37 -3.89 8.68
CA LEU A 120 8.12 -4.66 9.68
C LEU A 120 7.42 -5.99 10.04
N GLN A 121 6.11 -5.95 10.28
CA GLN A 121 5.33 -7.15 10.60
C GLN A 121 5.29 -8.11 9.40
N LYS A 122 5.07 -7.58 8.20
CA LYS A 122 5.10 -8.34 6.94
C LYS A 122 6.45 -9.06 6.77
N ASP A 123 7.54 -8.33 6.95
CA ASP A 123 8.90 -8.85 6.77
C ASP A 123 9.18 -10.00 7.77
N HIS A 124 8.77 -9.86 9.04
CA HIS A 124 8.88 -10.94 10.03
C HIS A 124 7.99 -12.16 9.72
N ILE A 125 6.73 -11.95 9.31
CA ILE A 125 5.83 -13.05 8.95
C ILE A 125 6.37 -13.81 7.74
N ASN A 126 6.88 -13.10 6.74
CA ASN A 126 7.49 -13.71 5.56
C ASN A 126 8.73 -14.54 5.93
N LEU A 127 9.60 -14.01 6.80
CA LEU A 127 10.78 -14.73 7.27
C LEU A 127 10.40 -16.04 7.98
N MET A 128 9.47 -15.97 8.94
CA MET A 128 8.97 -17.17 9.65
C MET A 128 8.28 -18.15 8.69
N GLY A 129 7.49 -17.62 7.74
CA GLY A 129 6.79 -18.39 6.72
C GLY A 129 7.75 -19.15 5.80
N ALA A 130 8.82 -18.49 5.35
CA ALA A 130 9.86 -19.09 4.52
C ALA A 130 10.58 -20.24 5.24
N HIS A 131 11.03 -20.01 6.48
CA HIS A 131 11.68 -21.06 7.29
C HIS A 131 10.78 -22.26 7.56
N ARG A 132 9.51 -22.01 7.87
CA ARG A 132 8.52 -23.06 8.07
C ARG A 132 8.27 -23.84 6.77
N PHE A 133 8.04 -23.13 5.66
CA PHE A 133 7.78 -23.75 4.36
C PHE A 133 8.95 -24.66 3.92
N ALA A 134 10.18 -24.19 4.07
CA ALA A 134 11.38 -24.97 3.78
C ALA A 134 11.44 -26.27 4.61
N ARG A 135 11.18 -26.18 5.92
CA ARG A 135 11.16 -27.35 6.81
C ARG A 135 10.09 -28.36 6.44
N GLU A 136 8.89 -27.89 6.11
CA GLU A 136 7.74 -28.76 5.77
C GLU A 136 7.88 -29.43 4.41
N THR A 137 8.53 -28.76 3.46
CA THR A 137 8.77 -29.29 2.11
C THR A 137 10.10 -30.02 1.97
N GLY A 138 10.92 -30.06 3.02
CA GLY A 138 12.27 -30.61 2.99
C GLY A 138 13.24 -29.83 2.10
N GLN A 139 12.92 -28.58 1.74
CA GLN A 139 13.77 -27.72 0.92
C GLN A 139 14.82 -27.01 1.77
N GLN A 140 15.98 -26.71 1.18
CA GLN A 140 16.98 -25.86 1.80
C GLN A 140 16.77 -24.39 1.41
N ILE A 141 16.88 -23.51 2.40
CA ILE A 141 16.93 -22.07 2.17
C ILE A 141 18.34 -21.71 1.72
N THR A 142 18.44 -21.07 0.56
CA THR A 142 19.69 -20.48 0.09
C THR A 142 19.68 -18.99 0.38
N SER A 143 20.67 -18.52 1.13
CA SER A 143 20.86 -17.11 1.45
C SER A 143 21.75 -16.44 0.41
N PHE A 144 21.21 -15.45 -0.29
CA PHE A 144 21.94 -14.60 -1.24
C PHE A 144 22.27 -13.26 -0.61
N TYR A 145 23.52 -12.83 -0.78
CA TYR A 145 24.00 -11.56 -0.29
C TYR A 145 23.91 -10.51 -1.39
N LEU A 146 23.65 -9.26 -1.01
CA LEU A 146 23.46 -8.17 -1.96
C LEU A 146 24.74 -7.35 -2.13
N VAL A 147 24.93 -6.81 -3.34
CA VAL A 147 26.10 -6.00 -3.67
C VAL A 147 25.80 -4.55 -3.36
N ASP A 148 26.49 -4.00 -2.37
CA ASP A 148 26.38 -2.61 -1.98
C ASP A 148 27.63 -1.83 -2.37
N SER A 149 27.42 -0.60 -2.82
CA SER A 149 28.49 0.36 -3.07
C SER A 149 28.11 1.69 -2.44
N PHE A 150 29.09 2.45 -1.92
CA PHE A 150 28.82 3.85 -1.55
C PHE A 150 28.31 4.60 -2.78
N ARG A 151 27.38 5.53 -2.55
CA ARG A 151 26.99 6.45 -3.62
C ARG A 151 28.24 7.24 -4.00
N GLY A 152 28.70 7.10 -5.24
CA GLY A 152 29.86 7.84 -5.72
C GLY A 152 29.64 9.33 -5.47
N GLY A 153 30.51 9.93 -4.65
CA GLY A 153 30.55 11.37 -4.51
C GLY A 153 30.84 11.92 -5.90
N THR A 154 29.92 12.74 -6.44
CA THR A 154 30.23 13.58 -7.60
C THR A 154 31.45 14.39 -7.19
N THR A 155 32.62 14.03 -7.73
CA THR A 155 33.87 14.75 -7.48
C THR A 155 33.88 16.10 -8.21
N GLN A 156 32.74 16.53 -8.75
CA GLN A 156 32.52 17.82 -9.37
C GLN A 156 31.16 18.37 -8.93
N ASP A 157 31.19 19.62 -8.48
CA ASP A 157 30.06 20.52 -8.24
C ASP A 157 29.08 20.21 -7.11
N MET A 158 29.50 20.56 -5.89
CA MET A 158 28.66 21.42 -5.04
C MET A 158 29.57 22.35 -4.22
N THR A 159 29.50 23.65 -4.52
CA THR A 159 30.12 24.70 -3.73
C THR A 159 29.77 24.53 -2.24
N LEU A 160 30.81 24.61 -1.41
CA LEU A 160 30.85 24.32 0.04
C LEU A 160 29.83 25.08 0.92
N LYS A 161 28.97 25.93 0.34
CA LYS A 161 27.88 26.63 1.01
C LYS A 161 26.56 25.85 1.05
N ALA A 162 26.24 25.04 0.04
CA ALA A 162 24.95 24.31 -0.01
C ALA A 162 24.95 23.05 0.87
N ALA A 163 26.09 22.36 0.99
CA ALA A 163 26.24 21.17 1.81
C ALA A 163 26.15 21.47 3.33
N ARG A 164 26.57 22.67 3.77
CA ARG A 164 26.47 23.07 5.18
C ARG A 164 25.02 23.35 5.64
N ALA A 165 24.09 23.55 4.70
CA ALA A 165 22.69 23.86 5.00
C ALA A 165 21.78 22.63 5.10
N ARG A 166 22.20 21.44 4.59
CA ARG A 166 21.42 20.19 4.70
C ARG A 166 22.10 19.20 5.62
N ASN A 167 21.50 19.03 6.81
CA ASN A 167 21.64 17.91 7.73
C ASN A 167 23.02 17.69 8.39
N LYS A 168 23.15 18.20 9.62
CA LYS A 168 24.21 17.91 10.61
C LYS A 168 24.34 16.42 11.04
N LYS A 169 23.59 15.48 10.45
CA LYS A 169 23.51 14.06 10.88
C LYS A 169 23.84 13.01 9.80
N VAL A 170 24.07 13.42 8.55
CA VAL A 170 24.53 12.49 7.52
C VAL A 170 26.05 12.54 7.51
N VAL A 171 26.68 11.52 8.10
CA VAL A 171 28.14 11.35 8.03
C VAL A 171 28.43 10.67 6.69
N ASP A 172 28.34 11.44 5.60
CA ASP A 172 28.93 11.00 4.34
C ASP A 172 30.43 11.27 4.49
N GLY A 173 31.16 10.25 4.97
CA GLY A 173 32.60 10.33 5.14
C GLY A 173 33.26 10.64 3.79
N LYS A 174 34.42 11.28 3.78
CA LYS A 174 35.23 11.32 2.56
C LYS A 174 35.68 9.88 2.25
N HIS A 175 34.97 9.20 1.36
CA HIS A 175 35.30 7.85 0.94
C HIS A 175 36.24 7.91 -0.28
N PHE A 176 37.39 7.24 -0.21
CA PHE A 176 38.37 7.16 -1.31
C PHE A 176 37.99 6.12 -2.38
N SER A 177 37.01 5.27 -2.10
CA SER A 177 36.53 4.21 -2.98
C SER A 177 35.01 4.07 -2.85
N ASN A 178 34.36 3.63 -3.93
CA ASN A 178 32.95 3.28 -3.92
C ASN A 178 32.68 1.92 -3.26
N CYS A 179 33.72 1.17 -2.90
CA CYS A 179 33.62 -0.11 -2.21
C CYS A 179 33.38 0.08 -0.71
N ILE A 180 32.43 -0.66 -0.15
CA ILE A 180 32.16 -0.68 1.28
C ILE A 180 33.15 -1.65 1.96
N PRO A 181 33.80 -1.25 3.07
CA PRO A 181 34.68 -2.15 3.82
C PRO A 181 33.95 -3.42 4.28
N PRO A 182 34.60 -4.61 4.27
CA PRO A 182 33.94 -5.87 4.61
C PRO A 182 33.24 -5.88 5.96
N GLU A 183 33.87 -5.34 7.02
CA GLU A 183 33.27 -5.26 8.36
C GLU A 183 31.98 -4.42 8.38
N GLN A 184 31.97 -3.30 7.65
CA GLN A 184 30.80 -2.44 7.52
C GLN A 184 29.71 -3.12 6.68
N GLN A 185 30.09 -3.91 5.67
CA GLN A 185 29.18 -4.66 4.84
C GLN A 185 28.45 -5.77 5.63
N GLU A 186 29.13 -6.46 6.55
CA GLU A 186 28.50 -7.43 7.46
C GLU A 186 27.46 -6.78 8.38
N ILE A 187 27.77 -5.58 8.87
CA ILE A 187 26.81 -4.81 9.68
C ILE A 187 25.59 -4.48 8.82
N ILE A 188 25.79 -3.96 7.61
CA ILE A 188 24.69 -3.59 6.70
C ILE A 188 23.82 -4.80 6.33
N TRP A 189 24.42 -5.98 6.11
CA TRP A 189 23.68 -7.22 5.80
C TRP A 189 22.91 -7.78 6.99
N SER A 190 23.37 -7.56 8.21
CA SER A 190 22.72 -8.03 9.45
C SER A 190 21.64 -7.09 9.97
N LEU A 191 21.53 -5.87 9.43
CA LEU A 191 20.47 -4.94 9.79
C LEU A 191 19.08 -5.46 9.37
N GLU A 192 18.10 -5.26 10.25
CA GLU A 192 16.70 -5.50 9.92
C GLU A 192 16.25 -4.62 8.73
N PRO A 193 15.33 -5.10 7.87
CA PRO A 193 14.84 -4.33 6.73
C PRO A 193 14.31 -2.93 7.08
N LYS A 194 13.79 -2.71 8.29
CA LYS A 194 13.32 -1.38 8.75
C LYS A 194 14.41 -0.31 8.70
N TYR A 195 15.68 -0.69 8.88
CA TYR A 195 16.83 0.22 8.87
C TYR A 195 17.37 0.48 7.47
N THR A 196 16.86 -0.21 6.46
CA THR A 196 17.33 -0.17 5.06
C THR A 196 16.17 0.15 4.11
N ASN A 197 15.20 0.94 4.59
CA ASN A 197 13.98 1.30 3.85
C ASN A 197 13.21 0.08 3.28
N HIS A 198 13.14 -1.00 4.06
CA HIS A 198 12.53 -2.28 3.73
C HIS A 198 13.14 -2.99 2.50
N LYS A 199 14.41 -2.69 2.20
CA LYS A 199 15.21 -3.42 1.22
C LYS A 199 16.24 -4.25 1.97
N ALA A 200 15.93 -5.51 2.24
CA ALA A 200 16.81 -6.40 3.02
C ALA A 200 18.24 -6.42 2.45
N GLY A 201 19.26 -6.65 3.30
CA GLY A 201 20.65 -6.84 2.85
C GLY A 201 20.97 -8.27 2.39
N ARG A 202 20.09 -9.22 2.74
CA ARG A 202 20.17 -10.64 2.43
C ARG A 202 18.80 -11.13 1.96
N LEU A 203 18.79 -11.97 0.94
CA LEU A 203 17.58 -12.62 0.43
C LEU A 203 17.64 -14.11 0.70
N ASP A 204 16.69 -14.62 1.47
CA ASP A 204 16.57 -16.04 1.79
C ASP A 204 15.50 -16.64 0.86
N LEU A 205 15.90 -17.53 -0.05
CA LEU A 205 15.01 -18.11 -1.07
C LEU A 205 14.98 -19.64 -1.00
N CYS A 206 13.81 -20.21 -1.28
CA CYS A 206 13.63 -21.64 -1.60
C CYS A 206 13.19 -21.79 -3.06
N VAL A 207 13.41 -22.98 -3.64
CA VAL A 207 13.04 -23.27 -5.03
C VAL A 207 11.55 -23.09 -5.25
N VAL A 208 10.67 -23.36 -4.29
CA VAL A 208 9.21 -23.19 -4.47
C VAL A 208 8.68 -22.04 -3.61
N THR A 209 9.22 -20.83 -3.78
CA THR A 209 8.75 -19.65 -3.05
C THR A 209 7.74 -18.86 -3.88
N GLU A 210 6.60 -18.51 -3.28
CA GLU A 210 5.65 -17.56 -3.89
C GLU A 210 6.24 -16.15 -3.85
N CYS A 211 6.46 -15.56 -5.02
CA CYS A 211 7.06 -14.25 -5.21
C CYS A 211 6.16 -13.38 -6.09
N CYS A 212 6.26 -12.06 -6.02
CA CYS A 212 5.55 -11.16 -6.94
C CYS A 212 6.52 -10.40 -7.84
N MET A 213 6.24 -10.41 -9.14
CA MET A 213 7.07 -9.77 -10.17
C MET A 213 6.53 -8.40 -10.59
N THR A 214 5.21 -8.29 -10.75
CA THR A 214 4.47 -7.04 -10.98
C THR A 214 3.52 -6.84 -9.82
N ASN A 215 3.09 -5.59 -9.57
CA ASN A 215 2.06 -5.32 -8.58
C ASN A 215 0.88 -6.28 -8.81
N SER A 216 0.71 -7.27 -7.91
CA SER A 216 -0.34 -8.29 -7.87
C SER A 216 -0.21 -9.63 -8.64
N ALA A 217 0.91 -9.97 -9.29
CA ALA A 217 1.05 -11.29 -9.92
C ALA A 217 1.77 -12.30 -9.01
N ASN A 218 1.11 -13.42 -8.69
CA ASN A 218 1.73 -14.53 -7.95
C ASN A 218 2.63 -15.35 -8.88
N THR A 219 3.84 -15.63 -8.41
CA THR A 219 4.84 -16.39 -9.17
C THR A 219 5.49 -17.44 -8.30
N VAL A 220 5.91 -18.54 -8.92
CA VAL A 220 6.71 -19.57 -8.27
C VAL A 220 8.13 -19.44 -8.80
N VAL A 221 9.10 -19.45 -7.89
CA VAL A 221 10.51 -19.55 -8.29
C VAL A 221 10.71 -20.89 -9.03
N VAL A 222 11.39 -20.89 -10.17
CA VAL A 222 11.71 -22.11 -10.91
C VAL A 222 13.19 -22.44 -10.76
N GLY A 223 14.02 -21.41 -10.65
CA GLY A 223 15.44 -21.53 -10.45
C GLY A 223 16.11 -20.16 -10.43
N TRP A 224 17.43 -20.16 -10.29
CA TRP A 224 18.22 -18.94 -10.28
C TRP A 224 19.60 -19.18 -10.86
N SER A 225 20.21 -18.09 -11.34
CA SER A 225 21.63 -17.97 -11.62
C SER A 225 22.25 -17.08 -10.53
N ALA A 226 23.33 -17.54 -9.93
CA ALA A 226 24.08 -16.83 -8.91
C ALA A 226 25.58 -16.92 -9.21
N ASP A 227 26.28 -15.84 -8.92
CA ASP A 227 27.75 -15.78 -8.95
C ASP A 227 28.29 -15.74 -7.52
N GLY A 228 29.57 -16.06 -7.35
CA GLY A 228 30.29 -15.75 -6.12
C GLY A 228 30.88 -14.34 -6.20
N ASP A 229 30.59 -13.48 -5.22
CA ASP A 229 31.31 -12.21 -5.06
C ASP A 229 32.68 -12.40 -4.36
N LEU A 230 33.42 -11.29 -4.19
CA LEU A 230 34.76 -11.13 -3.61
C LEU A 230 35.08 -11.92 -2.31
N ALA A 231 34.06 -12.47 -1.64
CA ALA A 231 34.17 -13.18 -0.36
C ALA A 231 33.59 -14.62 -0.40
N ASN A 232 33.49 -15.25 -1.58
CA ASN A 232 32.90 -16.59 -1.77
C ASN A 232 31.44 -16.73 -1.29
N ARG A 233 30.71 -15.61 -1.19
CA ARG A 233 29.28 -15.62 -0.85
C ARG A 233 28.45 -15.61 -2.13
N PRO A 234 27.36 -16.39 -2.18
CA PRO A 234 26.50 -16.45 -3.36
C PRO A 234 25.68 -15.15 -3.48
N THR A 235 25.71 -14.59 -4.68
CA THR A 235 25.03 -13.34 -5.04
C THR A 235 24.09 -13.60 -6.21
N LEU A 236 22.80 -13.32 -6.01
CA LEU A 236 21.74 -13.65 -6.97
C LEU A 236 21.76 -12.72 -8.18
N ASN A 237 22.06 -13.25 -9.37
CA ASN A 237 22.06 -12.50 -10.64
C ASN A 237 20.70 -12.42 -11.29
N THR A 238 20.13 -13.59 -11.54
CA THR A 238 18.89 -13.75 -12.28
C THR A 238 18.02 -14.76 -11.55
N LEU A 239 16.77 -14.36 -11.25
CA LEU A 239 15.76 -15.26 -10.70
C LEU A 239 14.77 -15.61 -11.81
N PHE A 240 14.55 -16.89 -12.05
CA PHE A 240 13.55 -17.36 -13.00
C PHE A 240 12.26 -17.64 -12.26
N VAL A 241 11.18 -16.97 -12.66
CA VAL A 241 9.86 -17.11 -12.02
C VAL A 241 8.79 -17.50 -13.04
N GLU A 242 7.91 -18.42 -12.65
CA GLU A 242 6.75 -18.85 -13.41
C GLU A 242 5.49 -18.12 -12.91
N LEU A 243 4.72 -17.53 -13.83
CA LEU A 243 3.48 -16.81 -13.50
C LEU A 243 2.32 -17.80 -13.34
N LEU A 244 1.63 -17.76 -12.20
CA LEU A 244 0.54 -18.69 -11.89
C LEU A 244 -0.83 -18.31 -12.52
N GLU A 245 -0.97 -17.12 -13.11
CA GLU A 245 -2.28 -16.58 -13.52
C GLU A 245 -2.48 -16.55 -15.04
N GLY A 246 -3.14 -17.57 -15.60
CA GLY A 246 -3.93 -17.52 -16.86
C GLY A 246 -3.19 -17.15 -18.15
N LEU A 247 -1.89 -16.90 -18.08
CA LEU A 247 -1.00 -16.62 -19.19
C LEU A 247 -0.30 -17.93 -19.61
N PRO A 248 0.09 -18.09 -20.89
CA PRO A 248 0.87 -19.25 -21.31
C PRO A 248 2.14 -19.38 -20.47
N LEU A 249 2.59 -20.63 -20.24
CA LEU A 249 3.81 -20.97 -19.48
C LEU A 249 4.98 -20.10 -19.96
N ASN A 250 5.27 -19.05 -19.19
CA ASN A 250 6.34 -18.10 -19.47
C ASN A 250 7.19 -17.97 -18.22
N VAL A 251 8.34 -18.64 -18.24
CA VAL A 251 9.40 -18.42 -17.26
C VAL A 251 10.05 -17.09 -17.58
N VAL A 252 9.98 -16.14 -16.66
CA VAL A 252 10.53 -14.79 -16.86
C VAL A 252 11.79 -14.60 -16.02
N PRO A 253 12.90 -14.15 -16.62
CA PRO A 253 14.12 -13.81 -15.90
C PRO A 253 14.00 -12.44 -15.23
N LEU A 254 14.17 -12.39 -13.92
CA LEU A 254 14.32 -11.17 -13.13
C LEU A 254 15.80 -10.90 -12.86
N VAL A 255 16.32 -9.82 -13.42
CA VAL A 255 17.73 -9.42 -13.29
C VAL A 255 17.94 -8.39 -12.18
N LYS A 256 19.17 -8.34 -11.64
CA LYS A 256 19.61 -7.30 -10.67
C LYS A 256 19.28 -5.90 -11.16
N ARG A 257 18.76 -5.06 -10.26
CA ARG A 257 18.57 -3.61 -10.43
C ARG A 257 19.34 -2.85 -9.37
N SER A 258 19.90 -1.71 -9.76
CA SER A 258 20.61 -0.80 -8.86
C SER A 258 19.64 0.20 -8.27
N ASP A 259 19.48 0.18 -6.96
CA ASP A 259 18.60 1.09 -6.23
C ASP A 259 19.36 1.92 -5.20
N PRO A 260 19.06 3.22 -5.05
CA PRO A 260 19.55 3.98 -3.91
C PRO A 260 18.84 3.52 -2.63
N VAL A 261 19.61 3.34 -1.55
CA VAL A 261 19.11 2.95 -0.22
C VAL A 261 19.74 3.85 0.83
N GLU A 262 18.89 4.40 1.69
CA GLU A 262 19.32 5.06 2.92
C GLU A 262 19.34 4.02 4.04
N VAL A 263 20.50 3.87 4.67
CA VAL A 263 20.74 2.92 5.75
C VAL A 263 20.92 3.67 7.05
N VAL A 264 20.15 3.29 8.07
CA VAL A 264 20.27 3.83 9.42
C VAL A 264 21.04 2.82 10.27
N LEU A 265 22.26 3.17 10.66
CA LEU A 265 23.11 2.34 11.51
C LEU A 265 22.61 2.37 12.96
N LEU A 266 23.02 1.38 13.77
CA LEU A 266 22.60 1.26 15.17
C LEU A 266 23.06 2.43 16.06
N ASN A 267 24.13 3.12 15.66
CA ASN A 267 24.58 4.35 16.31
C ASN A 267 23.76 5.60 15.92
N GLY A 268 22.72 5.44 15.10
CA GLY A 268 21.87 6.52 14.61
C GLY A 268 22.44 7.29 13.41
N ASN A 269 23.59 6.87 12.88
CA ASN A 269 24.16 7.50 11.68
C ASN A 269 23.44 7.01 10.42
N HIS A 270 23.33 7.91 9.44
CA HIS A 270 22.71 7.63 8.16
C HIS A 270 23.79 7.46 7.08
N LEU A 271 23.63 6.44 6.24
CA LEU A 271 24.52 6.12 5.13
C LEU A 271 23.72 6.00 3.83
N CYS A 272 24.20 6.63 2.76
CA CYS A 272 23.61 6.51 1.43
C CYS A 272 24.39 5.51 0.58
N ILE A 273 23.79 4.37 0.26
CA ILE A 273 24.39 3.34 -0.59
C ILE A 273 23.58 3.14 -1.87
N THR A 274 24.21 2.50 -2.85
CA THR A 274 23.54 1.91 -4.00
C THR A 274 23.60 0.40 -3.85
N ARG A 275 22.43 -0.24 -3.82
CA ARG A 275 22.25 -1.68 -3.65
C ARG A 275 21.83 -2.30 -4.97
N LYS A 276 22.56 -3.32 -5.41
CA LYS A 276 22.19 -4.14 -6.58
C LYS A 276 21.47 -5.40 -6.11
N GLN A 277 20.19 -5.53 -6.46
CA GLN A 277 19.35 -6.66 -6.04
C GLN A 277 18.31 -7.03 -7.08
N VAL A 278 17.86 -8.29 -7.09
CA VAL A 278 16.72 -8.70 -7.90
C VAL A 278 15.43 -8.18 -7.24
N PRO A 279 14.53 -7.52 -7.99
CA PRO A 279 13.32 -6.92 -7.44
C PRO A 279 12.27 -7.98 -7.14
N VAL A 280 12.33 -8.56 -5.93
CA VAL A 280 11.38 -9.58 -5.47
C VAL A 280 10.75 -9.11 -4.18
N LEU A 281 9.42 -8.99 -4.17
CA LEU A 281 8.63 -8.76 -2.98
C LEU A 281 7.42 -9.69 -3.01
N SER A 282 6.94 -10.12 -1.86
CA SER A 282 5.62 -10.75 -1.76
C SER A 282 4.57 -9.65 -1.55
N GLN A 283 3.78 -9.33 -2.58
CA GLN A 283 2.74 -8.29 -2.49
C GLN A 283 1.47 -8.61 -3.30
N GLY A 284 0.45 -9.07 -2.56
CA GLY A 284 -0.99 -8.75 -2.64
C GLY A 284 -1.78 -8.97 -3.94
N GLN A 285 -2.70 -9.94 -3.92
CA GLN A 285 -3.80 -10.14 -4.88
C GLN A 285 -5.16 -10.35 -4.14
N ASN A 286 -6.28 -10.48 -4.86
CA ASN A 286 -7.57 -10.94 -4.31
C ASN A 286 -7.52 -12.45 -4.07
N ARG A 287 -8.11 -12.92 -2.97
CA ARG A 287 -7.95 -14.31 -2.53
C ARG A 287 -9.20 -14.88 -1.89
N ASP A 288 -9.34 -16.19 -1.98
CA ASP A 288 -10.42 -16.97 -1.34
C ASP A 288 -10.26 -17.03 0.18
N ARG A 289 -9.02 -16.98 0.68
CA ARG A 289 -8.71 -16.80 2.10
C ARG A 289 -7.94 -15.48 2.29
N ASN A 290 -8.35 -14.69 3.27
CA ASN A 290 -7.78 -13.37 3.54
C ASN A 290 -7.50 -13.20 5.04
N PRO A 291 -6.37 -13.75 5.54
CA PRO A 291 -5.89 -13.46 6.88
C PRO A 291 -5.37 -12.02 6.96
N VAL A 292 -5.90 -11.24 7.90
CA VAL A 292 -5.57 -9.83 8.10
C VAL A 292 -5.20 -9.54 9.55
N ASP A 293 -4.15 -8.76 9.75
CA ASP A 293 -3.82 -8.14 11.04
C ASP A 293 -4.22 -6.66 11.02
N LEU A 294 -5.20 -6.32 11.86
CA LEU A 294 -5.77 -4.98 11.96
C LEU A 294 -5.23 -4.20 13.17
N GLN A 295 -4.44 -4.82 14.05
CA GLN A 295 -4.06 -4.25 15.34
C GLN A 295 -3.35 -2.89 15.20
N ASN A 296 -2.49 -2.76 14.20
CA ASN A 296 -1.68 -1.57 13.96
C ASN A 296 -2.24 -0.67 12.84
N CYS A 297 -3.48 -0.91 12.38
CA CYS A 297 -4.11 -0.05 11.38
C CYS A 297 -4.52 1.30 12.01
N ALA A 298 -3.78 2.36 11.71
CA ALA A 298 -4.06 3.70 12.24
C ALA A 298 -5.33 4.37 11.66
N THR A 299 -5.87 3.89 10.55
CA THR A 299 -7.01 4.53 9.87
C THR A 299 -8.03 3.53 9.38
N TYR A 300 -9.31 3.92 9.33
CA TYR A 300 -10.37 3.13 8.71
C TYR A 300 -10.08 2.73 7.25
N ARG A 301 -9.27 3.50 6.51
CA ARG A 301 -8.89 3.17 5.13
C ARG A 301 -8.04 1.91 5.10
N GLY A 302 -7.14 1.76 6.08
CA GLY A 302 -6.37 0.54 6.28
C GLY A 302 -7.28 -0.65 6.52
N PHE A 303 -8.26 -0.51 7.43
CA PHE A 303 -9.28 -1.54 7.68
C PHE A 303 -10.06 -1.89 6.41
N TYR A 304 -10.64 -0.89 5.74
CA TYR A 304 -11.44 -1.08 4.54
C TYR A 304 -10.63 -1.76 3.43
N VAL A 305 -9.41 -1.29 3.16
CA VAL A 305 -8.55 -1.85 2.13
C VAL A 305 -8.15 -3.28 2.45
N ALA A 306 -7.82 -3.60 3.71
CA ALA A 306 -7.46 -4.96 4.10
C ALA A 306 -8.66 -5.92 3.98
N LEU A 307 -9.83 -5.51 4.50
CA LEU A 307 -11.03 -6.35 4.53
C LEU A 307 -11.68 -6.54 3.15
N SER A 308 -11.67 -5.49 2.32
CA SER A 308 -12.25 -5.52 0.97
C SER A 308 -11.48 -6.38 -0.03
N ARG A 309 -10.32 -6.94 0.33
CA ARG A 309 -9.62 -7.96 -0.46
C ARG A 309 -10.28 -9.34 -0.39
N SER A 310 -11.15 -9.58 0.60
CA SER A 310 -11.85 -10.85 0.76
C SER A 310 -12.92 -11.01 -0.32
N THR A 311 -12.92 -12.15 -1.02
CA THR A 311 -13.98 -12.50 -1.99
C THR A 311 -15.23 -13.05 -1.31
N MET A 312 -15.06 -13.69 -0.16
CA MET A 312 -16.14 -14.34 0.60
C MET A 312 -16.04 -14.10 2.11
N SER A 313 -17.23 -14.07 2.73
CA SER A 313 -17.59 -14.48 4.09
C SER A 313 -16.50 -15.24 4.81
N ASP A 314 -16.63 -16.55 4.65
CA ASP A 314 -15.86 -17.62 5.28
C ASP A 314 -14.34 -17.52 5.07
N GLY A 315 -13.90 -16.77 4.06
CA GLY A 315 -12.49 -16.53 3.76
C GLY A 315 -11.82 -15.47 4.63
N LEU A 316 -12.59 -14.54 5.21
CA LEU A 316 -12.05 -13.46 6.02
C LEU A 316 -11.62 -13.96 7.42
N ILE A 317 -10.34 -13.81 7.76
CA ILE A 317 -9.81 -14.19 9.07
C ILE A 317 -9.08 -13.00 9.68
N ILE A 318 -9.51 -12.52 10.84
CA ILE A 318 -8.86 -11.42 11.55
C ILE A 318 -7.95 -12.01 12.62
N LEU A 319 -6.65 -11.72 12.60
CA LEU A 319 -5.65 -12.36 13.47
C LEU A 319 -5.79 -11.99 14.95
N SER A 320 -6.09 -10.71 15.21
CA SER A 320 -6.13 -10.13 16.56
C SER A 320 -7.35 -9.21 16.70
N ASP A 321 -7.86 -9.06 17.92
CA ASP A 321 -8.94 -8.10 18.20
C ASP A 321 -8.50 -6.66 17.90
N PHE A 322 -9.46 -5.79 17.61
CA PHE A 322 -9.22 -4.43 17.14
C PHE A 322 -10.16 -3.41 17.82
N GLN A 323 -9.74 -2.13 17.84
CA GLN A 323 -10.46 -1.06 18.51
C GLN A 323 -11.44 -0.30 17.58
N LYS A 324 -12.55 0.20 18.16
CA LYS A 324 -13.70 0.83 17.45
C LYS A 324 -13.44 2.24 16.89
N THR A 325 -12.33 2.89 17.23
CA THR A 325 -12.23 4.37 17.30
C THR A 325 -11.96 5.13 15.99
N HIS A 326 -11.83 4.49 14.82
CA HIS A 326 -11.24 5.16 13.64
C HIS A 326 -12.17 5.44 12.45
N ILE A 327 -13.47 5.21 12.60
CA ILE A 327 -14.41 5.14 11.48
C ILE A 327 -15.42 6.31 11.54
N ARG A 328 -15.04 7.57 11.19
CA ARG A 328 -16.00 8.68 10.81
C ARG A 328 -15.56 9.67 9.69
N TYR A 329 -16.39 9.87 8.65
CA TYR A 329 -16.26 10.80 7.49
C TYR A 329 -17.40 10.52 6.51
N LYS A 330 -18.07 11.59 6.05
CA LYS A 330 -19.10 11.54 5.01
C LYS A 330 -18.55 12.16 3.73
N ALA A 331 -18.54 11.40 2.64
CA ALA A 331 -18.27 11.94 1.29
C ALA A 331 -19.60 12.29 0.59
N ALA A 332 -20.39 13.20 1.17
CA ALA A 332 -21.73 13.53 0.67
C ALA A 332 -21.72 14.25 -0.70
N GLU A 333 -20.63 14.91 -1.07
CA GLU A 333 -20.57 15.76 -2.27
C GLU A 333 -20.49 14.96 -3.58
N LEU A 334 -19.73 13.86 -3.62
CA LEU A 334 -19.55 13.07 -4.85
C LEU A 334 -20.81 12.27 -5.19
N GLU A 335 -21.59 11.86 -4.17
CA GLU A 335 -22.86 11.18 -4.37
C GLU A 335 -23.88 12.09 -5.05
N ILE A 336 -23.95 13.35 -4.60
CA ILE A 336 -24.81 14.36 -5.20
C ILE A 336 -24.42 14.59 -6.68
N LEU A 337 -23.12 14.69 -6.99
CA LEU A 337 -22.66 14.85 -8.37
C LEU A 337 -22.96 13.64 -9.25
N SER A 338 -22.86 12.43 -8.69
CA SER A 338 -23.22 11.20 -9.41
C SER A 338 -24.70 11.17 -9.74
N GLU A 339 -25.54 11.62 -8.81
CA GLU A 339 -26.99 11.72 -9.03
C GLU A 339 -27.34 12.78 -10.07
N ILE A 340 -26.70 13.95 -10.01
CA ILE A 340 -26.85 15.00 -11.04
C ILE A 340 -26.45 14.45 -12.43
N THR A 341 -25.35 13.70 -12.49
CA THR A 341 -24.87 13.09 -13.74
C THR A 341 -25.88 12.07 -14.28
N ARG A 342 -26.46 11.24 -13.41
CA ARG A 342 -27.51 10.28 -13.77
C ARG A 342 -28.75 10.98 -14.32
N LEU A 343 -29.30 11.96 -13.60
CA LEU A 343 -30.49 12.70 -14.03
C LEU A 343 -30.26 13.44 -15.34
N ARG A 344 -29.06 13.98 -15.57
CA ARG A 344 -28.70 14.62 -16.83
C ARG A 344 -28.70 13.63 -17.98
N HIS A 345 -28.15 12.42 -17.77
CA HIS A 345 -28.14 11.36 -18.77
C HIS A 345 -29.54 10.84 -19.09
N GLU A 346 -30.40 10.72 -18.07
CA GLU A 346 -31.80 10.30 -18.21
C GLU A 346 -32.73 11.42 -18.76
N GLY A 347 -32.21 12.63 -19.00
CA GLY A 347 -33.00 13.78 -19.48
C GLY A 347 -33.97 14.37 -18.45
N GLN A 348 -33.79 14.04 -17.16
CA GLN A 348 -34.67 14.45 -16.06
C GLN A 348 -34.12 15.63 -15.24
N LEU A 349 -32.90 16.11 -15.56
CA LEU A 349 -32.31 17.26 -14.89
C LEU A 349 -32.84 18.57 -15.52
N PRO A 350 -33.41 19.49 -14.74
CA PRO A 350 -33.83 20.80 -15.25
C PRO A 350 -32.69 21.62 -15.85
N ASP A 351 -32.99 22.38 -16.92
CA ASP A 351 -32.00 23.18 -17.67
C ASP A 351 -31.30 24.27 -16.85
N HIS A 352 -31.95 24.75 -15.77
CA HIS A 352 -31.39 25.77 -14.88
C HIS A 352 -30.26 25.23 -13.97
N ILE A 353 -30.00 23.92 -13.97
CA ILE A 353 -28.92 23.28 -13.21
C ILE A 353 -27.70 23.07 -14.13
N ASN A 354 -27.01 24.16 -14.42
CA ASN A 354 -25.95 24.26 -15.45
C ASN A 354 -24.60 24.78 -14.93
N GLY A 355 -24.37 24.78 -13.61
CA GLY A 355 -23.14 25.28 -13.00
C GLY A 355 -21.85 24.64 -13.56
N HIS A 356 -20.88 25.48 -13.95
CA HIS A 356 -19.59 25.06 -14.50
C HIS A 356 -18.59 24.57 -13.43
N HIS A 357 -18.80 24.95 -12.17
CA HIS A 357 -18.01 24.50 -11.03
C HIS A 357 -18.82 23.57 -10.15
N ARG A 358 -18.12 22.61 -9.51
CA ARG A 358 -18.73 21.63 -8.60
C ARG A 358 -19.64 22.27 -7.53
N ASN A 359 -19.14 23.28 -6.83
CA ASN A 359 -19.88 23.90 -5.71
C ASN A 359 -21.15 24.59 -6.18
N THR A 360 -21.10 25.28 -7.32
CA THR A 360 -22.26 25.95 -7.92
C THR A 360 -23.30 24.92 -8.35
N LEU A 361 -22.87 23.84 -9.01
CA LEU A 361 -23.75 22.78 -9.49
C LEU A 361 -24.46 22.04 -8.34
N ILE A 362 -23.71 21.67 -7.29
CA ILE A 362 -24.28 21.04 -6.07
C ILE A 362 -25.30 21.96 -5.41
N ARG A 363 -25.01 23.26 -5.29
CA ARG A 363 -25.93 24.24 -4.68
C ARG A 363 -27.22 24.38 -5.48
N GLN A 364 -27.14 24.54 -6.80
CA GLN A 364 -28.31 24.61 -7.69
C GLN A 364 -29.19 23.37 -7.52
N TYR A 365 -28.58 22.18 -7.51
CA TYR A 365 -29.30 20.92 -7.31
C TYR A 365 -29.95 20.80 -5.92
N GLN A 366 -29.25 21.17 -4.85
CA GLN A 366 -29.78 21.14 -3.49
C GLN A 366 -30.96 22.10 -3.28
N LEU A 367 -30.90 23.28 -3.90
CA LEU A 367 -32.00 24.25 -3.91
C LEU A 367 -33.22 23.67 -4.63
N TRP A 368 -33.02 23.05 -5.81
CA TRP A 368 -34.09 22.41 -6.56
C TRP A 368 -34.74 21.24 -5.80
N LYS A 369 -33.95 20.39 -5.13
CA LYS A 369 -34.45 19.27 -4.31
C LYS A 369 -35.02 19.68 -2.95
N GLY A 370 -34.96 20.96 -2.57
CA GLY A 370 -35.41 21.45 -1.26
C GLY A 370 -34.59 20.97 -0.07
N GLN A 371 -33.37 20.48 -0.27
CA GLN A 371 -32.52 19.87 0.78
C GLN A 371 -31.48 20.85 1.39
N TYR A 372 -31.75 22.16 1.38
CA TYR A 372 -30.78 23.14 1.85
C TYR A 372 -30.48 22.99 3.34
N ARG A 373 -29.33 22.40 3.69
CA ARG A 373 -28.77 22.46 5.04
C ARG A 373 -27.93 23.72 5.13
N SER A 374 -28.36 24.68 5.94
CA SER A 374 -27.63 25.90 6.28
C SER A 374 -26.34 25.56 7.02
N GLY A 375 -25.25 25.28 6.29
CA GLY A 375 -23.97 24.92 6.92
C GLY A 375 -22.72 25.10 6.07
N TYR A 376 -22.84 25.20 4.74
CA TYR A 376 -21.70 25.55 3.89
C TYR A 376 -21.58 27.07 3.74
N LYS A 377 -21.10 27.73 4.79
CA LYS A 377 -20.50 29.06 4.64
C LYS A 377 -19.34 28.94 3.67
N SER A 378 -19.50 29.58 2.51
CA SER A 378 -18.45 29.84 1.55
C SER A 378 -17.70 31.06 2.05
N ASP A 379 -16.73 30.84 2.92
CA ASP A 379 -15.73 31.85 3.19
C ASP A 379 -14.53 31.51 2.30
N TYR A 380 -14.29 32.41 1.34
CA TYR A 380 -13.21 32.37 0.35
C TYR A 380 -11.82 32.27 1.01
#